data_AF-A0A9X8W0R1-F1
#
_entry.id   AF-A0A9X8W0R1-F1
#
_cell.length_a   1.000
_cell.length_b   1.000
_cell.length_c   1.000
_cell.angle_alpha   90.00
_cell.angle_beta   90.00
_cell.angle_gamma   90.00
#
_symmetry.space_group_name_H-M   'P 1'
#
loop_
_entity.id
_entity.type
_entity.pdbx_description
1 polymer ?
#
loop_
_entity_poly.entity_id
_entity_poly.type
_entity_poly.pdbx_seq_one_letter_code
_entity_poly.pdbx_strand_id
1 'polypeptide(L)'
;MKQEWEIILQDPLLNWFESLIEEDLLKIYAALELLSTEGPQLGRPYADTIQGSKYPNLKELRVQSKLSVFRLFFIFDPIRQAIVLCGGYKKGKKGKKEKLFYKEMIALAEQTYDNYLSTFSQEQENERKI
;
A
#
# COMPACT_ATOMS: atom_id res chain seq x y z
N MET A 1 -8.87 -15.74 -18.95
CA MET A 1 -9.23 -15.01 -17.72
C MET A 1 -7.96 -14.35 -17.23
N LYS A 2 -7.95 -13.03 -16.99
CA LYS A 2 -6.79 -12.41 -16.31
C LYS A 2 -6.78 -13.00 -14.90
N GLN A 3 -5.65 -13.58 -14.50
CA GLN A 3 -5.47 -14.02 -13.12
C GLN A 3 -5.23 -12.78 -12.25
N GLU A 4 -6.05 -12.64 -11.21
CA GLU A 4 -6.01 -11.51 -10.28
C GLU A 4 -4.70 -11.47 -9.48
N TRP A 5 -4.35 -10.27 -9.01
CA TRP A 5 -3.24 -10.07 -8.08
C TRP A 5 -3.77 -10.23 -6.66
N GLU A 6 -3.10 -11.08 -5.88
CA GLU A 6 -3.46 -11.26 -4.47
C GLU A 6 -3.12 -9.98 -3.69
N ILE A 7 -4.06 -9.51 -2.87
CA ILE A 7 -3.86 -8.33 -2.04
C ILE A 7 -3.48 -8.78 -0.63
N ILE A 8 -2.24 -8.49 -0.22
CA ILE A 8 -1.75 -8.78 1.12
C ILE A 8 -1.78 -7.49 1.94
N LEU A 9 -2.58 -7.45 3.00
CA LEU A 9 -2.69 -6.28 3.88
C LEU A 9 -1.80 -6.48 5.11
N GLN A 10 -0.97 -5.49 5.42
CA GLN A 10 -0.09 -5.53 6.59
C GLN A 10 -0.72 -4.84 7.80
N ASP A 11 -0.29 -5.22 9.02
CA ASP A 11 -0.86 -4.73 10.28
C ASP A 11 -0.96 -3.20 10.39
N PRO A 12 0.04 -2.40 9.98
CA PRO A 12 -0.08 -0.94 10.06
C PRO A 12 -1.24 -0.37 9.24
N LEU A 13 -1.59 -1.02 8.13
CA LEU A 13 -2.76 -0.66 7.34
C LEU A 13 -4.06 -1.09 8.04
N LEU A 14 -4.12 -2.32 8.54
CA LEU A 14 -5.31 -2.86 9.21
C LEU A 14 -5.66 -2.03 10.46
N ASN A 15 -4.66 -1.73 11.29
CA ASN A 15 -4.82 -0.88 12.46
C ASN A 15 -5.32 0.53 12.08
N TRP A 16 -4.89 1.05 10.93
CA TRP A 16 -5.39 2.34 10.44
C TRP A 16 -6.85 2.26 9.95
N PHE A 17 -7.27 1.14 9.33
CA PHE A 17 -8.66 0.94 8.90
C PHE A 17 -9.66 1.02 10.05
N GLU A 18 -9.28 0.57 11.25
CA GLU A 18 -10.11 0.67 12.46
C GLU A 18 -10.47 2.12 12.83
N SER A 19 -9.69 3.10 12.36
CA SER A 19 -9.95 4.53 12.58
C SER A 19 -10.89 5.17 11.55
N LEU A 20 -11.28 4.44 10.50
CA LEU A 20 -12.04 4.97 9.37
C LEU A 20 -13.55 4.76 9.53
N ILE A 21 -14.32 5.69 8.99
CA ILE A 21 -15.77 5.51 8.82
C ILE A 21 -16.05 4.56 7.65
N GLU A 22 -17.20 3.89 7.70
CA GLU A 22 -17.61 2.89 6.71
C GLU A 22 -17.57 3.42 5.26
N GLU A 23 -18.01 4.67 5.03
CA GLU A 23 -18.03 5.27 3.69
C GLU A 23 -16.61 5.39 3.09
N ASP A 24 -15.64 5.81 3.90
CA ASP A 24 -14.26 5.96 3.46
C ASP A 24 -13.61 4.59 3.23
N LEU A 25 -13.92 3.62 4.10
CA LEU A 25 -13.45 2.25 3.98
C LEU A 25 -13.98 1.58 2.70
N LEU A 26 -15.25 1.79 2.35
CA LEU A 26 -15.84 1.28 1.11
C LEU A 26 -15.12 1.83 -0.14
N LYS A 27 -14.74 3.10 -0.15
CA LYS A 27 -13.95 3.69 -1.24
C LYS A 27 -12.55 3.10 -1.35
N ILE A 28 -11.94 2.79 -0.21
CA ILE A 28 -10.64 2.12 -0.17
C ILE A 28 -10.75 0.69 -0.69
N TYR A 29 -11.76 -0.09 -0.29
CA TYR A 29 -11.96 -1.44 -0.79
C TYR A 29 -12.16 -1.49 -2.30
N ALA A 30 -12.97 -0.58 -2.87
CA ALA A 30 -13.13 -0.48 -4.32
C ALA A 30 -11.80 -0.18 -5.04
N ALA A 31 -10.91 0.59 -4.43
CA ALA A 31 -9.59 0.86 -5.00
C ALA A 31 -8.65 -0.35 -4.88
N LEU A 32 -8.74 -1.13 -3.80
CA LEU A 32 -7.99 -2.38 -3.64
C LEU A 32 -8.45 -3.46 -4.62
N GLU A 33 -9.75 -3.53 -4.92
CA GLU A 33 -10.31 -4.41 -5.96
C GLU A 33 -9.79 -4.04 -7.35
N LEU A 34 -9.71 -2.73 -7.64
CA LEU A 34 -9.10 -2.25 -8.88
C LEU A 34 -7.60 -2.60 -8.95
N LEU A 35 -6.88 -2.52 -7.83
CA LEU A 35 -5.49 -2.93 -7.72
C LEU A 35 -5.31 -4.43 -7.97
N SER A 36 -6.20 -5.27 -7.43
CA SER A 36 -6.21 -6.72 -7.67
C SER A 36 -6.42 -7.05 -9.17
N THR A 37 -7.37 -6.37 -9.79
CA THR A 37 -7.78 -6.63 -11.17
C THR A 37 -6.74 -6.18 -12.19
N GLU A 38 -6.18 -4.97 -12.02
CA GLU A 38 -5.27 -4.37 -13.00
C GLU A 38 -3.79 -4.60 -12.70
N GLY A 39 -3.44 -4.84 -11.43
CA GLY A 39 -2.07 -5.10 -11.01
C GLY A 39 -1.10 -4.01 -11.47
N PRO A 40 0.09 -4.36 -12.00
CA PRO A 40 1.10 -3.41 -12.49
C PRO A 40 0.62 -2.47 -13.60
N GLN A 41 -0.48 -2.79 -14.28
CA GLN A 41 -1.07 -1.90 -15.30
C GLN A 41 -1.90 -0.77 -14.69
N LEU A 42 -2.20 -0.83 -13.39
CA LEU A 42 -2.87 0.27 -12.70
C LEU A 42 -1.93 1.48 -12.62
N GLY A 43 -2.25 2.50 -13.41
CA GLY A 43 -1.53 3.76 -13.47
C GLY A 43 -2.35 4.95 -12.96
N ARG A 44 -1.94 6.15 -13.36
CA ARG A 44 -2.69 7.37 -13.05
C ARG A 44 -4.09 7.33 -13.69
N PRO A 45 -5.13 7.87 -13.02
CA PRO A 45 -5.08 8.66 -11.79
C PRO A 45 -5.05 7.84 -10.49
N TYR A 46 -5.20 6.53 -10.55
CA TYR A 46 -5.43 5.65 -9.40
C TYR A 46 -4.16 5.23 -8.68
N ALA A 47 -3.04 5.09 -9.39
CA ALA A 47 -1.76 4.74 -8.77
C ALA A 47 -0.61 5.59 -9.32
N ASP A 48 0.46 5.67 -8.54
CA ASP A 48 1.71 6.33 -8.92
C ASP A 48 2.92 5.70 -8.21
N THR A 49 4.13 5.95 -8.72
CA THR A 49 5.37 5.51 -8.08
C THR A 49 5.84 6.56 -7.08
N ILE A 50 6.16 6.12 -5.86
CA ILE A 50 6.72 6.97 -4.81
C ILE A 50 8.20 7.21 -5.06
N GLN A 51 8.62 8.47 -4.89
CA GLN A 51 10.01 8.89 -5.01
C GLN A 51 10.65 9.03 -3.64
N GLY A 52 11.96 8.76 -3.55
CA GLY A 52 12.74 8.94 -2.34
C GLY A 52 12.67 7.80 -1.33
N SER A 53 12.07 6.66 -1.71
CA SER A 53 12.19 5.41 -0.96
C SER A 53 13.43 4.63 -1.36
N LYS A 54 13.99 3.83 -0.43
CA LYS A 54 14.99 2.80 -0.74
C LYS A 54 14.44 1.68 -1.64
N TYR A 55 13.12 1.51 -1.68
CA TYR A 55 12.43 0.56 -2.56
C TYR A 55 11.96 1.26 -3.84
N PRO A 56 12.61 1.07 -5.00
CA PRO A 56 12.30 1.80 -6.23
C PRO A 56 10.94 1.46 -6.84
N ASN A 57 10.35 0.33 -6.43
CA ASN A 57 9.03 -0.12 -6.84
C ASN A 57 7.94 0.20 -5.80
N LEU A 58 8.23 0.99 -4.76
CA LEU A 58 7.22 1.49 -3.83
C LEU A 58 6.22 2.39 -4.57
N LYS A 59 4.94 2.10 -4.43
CA LYS A 59 3.84 2.78 -5.11
C LYS A 59 2.82 3.32 -4.11
N GLU A 60 2.02 4.28 -4.56
CA GLU A 60 0.82 4.72 -3.85
C GLU A 60 -0.45 4.41 -4.64
N LEU A 61 -1.46 3.90 -3.96
CA LEU A 61 -2.85 3.87 -4.41
C LEU A 61 -3.52 5.17 -3.95
N ARG A 62 -4.27 5.78 -4.85
CA ARG A 62 -4.78 7.15 -4.72
C ARG A 62 -6.29 7.09 -4.68
N VAL A 63 -6.84 7.24 -3.48
CA VAL A 63 -8.28 7.17 -3.25
C VAL A 63 -8.80 8.56 -2.87
N GLN A 64 -9.94 8.94 -3.44
CA GLN A 64 -10.65 10.14 -3.07
C GLN A 64 -12.06 9.78 -2.62
N SER A 65 -12.42 10.22 -1.42
CA SER A 65 -13.76 10.08 -0.83
C SER A 65 -14.22 11.45 -0.38
N LYS A 66 -15.20 12.04 -1.08
CA LYS A 66 -15.65 13.43 -0.83
C LYS A 66 -14.46 14.42 -0.76
N LEU A 67 -14.19 14.98 0.41
CA LEU A 67 -13.10 15.92 0.70
C LEU A 67 -11.82 15.23 1.21
N SER A 68 -11.88 13.92 1.43
CA SER A 68 -10.81 13.09 1.95
C SER A 68 -9.93 12.54 0.83
N VAL A 69 -8.63 12.68 1.00
CA VAL A 69 -7.61 12.19 0.05
C VAL A 69 -6.77 11.17 0.77
N PHE A 70 -6.96 9.89 0.43
CA PHE A 70 -6.22 8.78 1.03
C PHE A 70 -5.09 8.32 0.12
N ARG A 71 -3.99 7.90 0.73
CA ARG A 71 -2.90 7.20 0.06
C ARG A 71 -2.61 5.92 0.80
N LEU A 72 -2.56 4.82 0.06
CA LEU A 72 -2.12 3.52 0.57
C LEU A 72 -0.83 3.17 -0.15
N PHE A 73 0.22 2.81 0.59
CA PHE A 73 1.51 2.50 0.00
C PHE A 73 1.64 1.00 -0.17
N PHE A 74 2.14 0.56 -1.33
CA PHE A 74 2.19 -0.85 -1.67
C PHE A 74 3.37 -1.18 -2.59
N ILE A 75 3.73 -2.46 -2.62
CA ILE A 75 4.75 -3.04 -3.51
C ILE A 75 4.17 -4.26 -4.22
N PHE A 76 4.48 -4.41 -5.50
CA PHE A 76 4.26 -5.66 -6.23
C PHE A 76 5.46 -6.58 -6.10
N ASP A 77 5.20 -7.87 -5.92
CA ASP A 77 6.23 -8.90 -5.91
C ASP A 77 6.23 -9.76 -7.20
N PRO A 78 7.23 -10.65 -7.38
CA PRO A 78 7.30 -11.52 -8.56
C PRO A 78 6.25 -12.64 -8.61
N ILE A 79 5.58 -12.97 -7.50
CA ILE A 79 4.61 -14.07 -7.41
C ILE A 79 3.16 -13.60 -7.48
N ARG A 80 2.93 -12.40 -8.02
CA ARG A 80 1.62 -11.79 -8.27
C ARG A 80 0.88 -11.33 -7.01
N GLN A 81 1.61 -10.87 -6.00
CA GLN A 81 1.04 -10.23 -4.83
C GLN A 81 1.24 -8.71 -4.90
N ALA A 82 0.23 -7.97 -4.42
CA ALA A 82 0.32 -6.57 -4.08
C ALA A 82 0.30 -6.45 -2.55
N ILE A 83 1.47 -6.19 -1.96
CA ILE A 83 1.65 -6.07 -0.51
C ILE A 83 1.38 -4.63 -0.14
N VAL A 84 0.26 -4.38 0.53
CA VAL A 84 -0.19 -3.05 0.97
C VAL A 84 0.27 -2.83 2.40
N LEU A 85 1.20 -1.89 2.56
CA LEU A 85 2.06 -1.74 3.71
C LEU A 85 1.45 -0.83 4.78
N CYS A 86 0.92 0.31 4.35
CA CYS A 86 0.33 1.30 5.25
C CYS A 86 -0.61 2.25 4.49
N GLY A 87 -1.41 3.01 5.23
CA GLY A 87 -2.33 3.99 4.66
C GLY A 87 -2.47 5.23 5.53
N GLY A 88 -2.89 6.34 4.91
CA GLY A 88 -3.05 7.58 5.64
C GLY A 88 -3.86 8.62 4.88
N TYR A 89 -4.40 9.57 5.65
CA TYR A 89 -5.04 10.76 5.11
C TYR A 89 -3.98 11.81 4.75
N LYS A 90 -3.99 12.27 3.51
CA LYS A 90 -3.13 13.37 3.05
C LYS A 90 -3.75 14.72 3.40
N LYS A 91 -3.33 15.32 4.52
CA LYS A 91 -3.82 16.65 4.97
C LYS A 91 -3.15 17.81 4.24
N GLY A 92 -3.96 18.62 3.55
CA GLY A 92 -3.60 19.98 3.15
C GLY A 92 -3.14 20.16 1.70
N LYS A 93 -2.98 21.43 1.31
CA LYS A 93 -2.44 21.85 0.01
C LYS A 93 -0.94 21.54 -0.08
N LYS A 94 -0.40 21.53 -1.31
CA LYS A 94 1.03 21.33 -1.58
C LYS A 94 1.90 22.20 -0.67
N GLY A 95 2.95 21.63 -0.10
CA GLY A 95 3.86 22.36 0.80
C GLY A 95 4.50 21.51 1.90
N LYS A 96 4.85 22.13 3.03
CA LYS A 96 5.58 21.46 4.13
C LYS A 96 4.83 20.26 4.70
N LYS A 97 3.50 20.36 4.87
CA LYS A 97 2.67 19.26 5.41
C LYS A 97 2.62 18.05 4.49
N GLU A 98 2.56 18.27 3.18
CA GLU A 98 2.64 17.19 2.19
C GLU A 98 4.01 16.50 2.23
N LYS A 99 5.10 17.26 2.31
CA LYS A 99 6.45 16.68 2.42
C LYS A 99 6.62 15.85 3.68
N LEU A 100 6.08 16.32 4.80
CA LEU A 100 6.12 15.58 6.07
C LEU A 100 5.30 14.28 5.97
N PHE A 101 4.09 14.35 5.43
CA PHE A 101 3.25 13.17 5.18
C PHE A 101 4.00 12.10 4.38
N TYR A 102 4.59 12.46 3.24
CA TYR A 102 5.34 11.49 2.44
C TYR A 102 6.56 10.95 3.17
N LYS A 103 7.31 11.79 3.90
CA LYS A 103 8.46 11.35 4.68
C LYS A 103 8.07 10.30 5.72
N GLU A 104 6.99 10.55 6.46
CA GLU A 104 6.49 9.64 7.51
C GLU A 104 5.94 8.34 6.91
N MET A 105 5.14 8.44 5.85
CA MET A 105 4.55 7.27 5.18
C MET A 105 5.60 6.39 4.50
N ILE A 106 6.63 6.99 3.87
CA ILE A 106 7.75 6.23 3.28
C ILE A 106 8.48 5.45 4.37
N ALA A 107 8.84 6.11 5.48
CA ALA A 107 9.55 5.45 6.57
C ALA A 107 8.75 4.29 7.16
N LEU A 108 7.43 4.48 7.36
CA LEU A 108 6.54 3.42 7.84
C LEU A 108 6.47 2.26 6.83
N ALA A 109 6.22 2.53 5.55
CA ALA A 109 6.13 1.51 4.51
C ALA A 109 7.43 0.69 4.39
N GLU A 110 8.58 1.36 4.43
CA GLU A 110 9.89 0.72 4.38
C GLU A 110 10.11 -0.23 5.55
N GLN A 111 9.80 0.21 6.77
CA GLN A 111 9.90 -0.62 7.97
C GLN A 111 8.93 -1.81 7.89
N THR A 112 7.70 -1.59 7.44
CA THR A 112 6.71 -2.67 7.29
C THR A 112 7.18 -3.71 6.27
N TYR A 113 7.76 -3.29 5.16
CA TYR A 113 8.23 -4.21 4.13
C TYR A 113 9.49 -4.98 4.57
N ASP A 114 10.42 -4.33 5.30
CA ASP A 114 11.56 -5.02 5.91
C ASP A 114 11.11 -6.16 6.84
N ASN A 115 10.10 -5.90 7.66
CA ASN A 115 9.52 -6.88 8.57
C ASN A 115 8.85 -8.02 7.79
N TYR A 116 8.05 -7.70 6.77
CA TYR A 116 7.42 -8.69 5.90
C TYR A 116 8.45 -9.63 5.26
N LEU A 117 9.53 -9.09 4.68
CA LEU A 117 10.59 -9.89 4.06
C LEU A 117 11.32 -10.78 5.08
N SER A 118 11.47 -10.31 6.31
CA SER A 118 12.08 -11.08 7.39
C SER A 118 11.22 -12.29 7.76
N THR A 119 9.91 -12.08 7.95
CA THR A 119 8.94 -13.16 8.25
C THR A 119 8.88 -14.17 7.10
N PHE A 120 8.74 -13.70 5.86
CA PHE A 120 8.68 -14.56 4.67
C PHE A 120 9.94 -15.43 4.52
N SER A 121 11.12 -14.87 4.80
CA SER A 121 12.38 -15.62 4.73
C SER A 121 12.45 -16.73 5.78
N GLN A 122 11.92 -16.49 6.99
CA GLN A 122 11.87 -17.50 8.05
C GLN A 122 10.90 -18.64 7.71
N GLU A 123 9.73 -18.33 7.16
CA GLU A 123 8.75 -19.33 6.71
C GLU A 123 9.34 -20.26 5.65
N GLN A 124 10.00 -19.68 4.63
CA GLN A 124 10.67 -20.43 3.58
C GLN A 124 11.82 -21.32 4.08
N GLU A 125 12.56 -20.86 5.10
CA GLU A 125 13.62 -21.67 5.71
C GLU A 125 13.06 -22.85 6.52
N ASN A 126 11.93 -22.66 7.19
CA ASN A 126 11.26 -23.70 7.96
C ASN A 126 10.66 -24.78 7.04
N GLU A 127 10.06 -24.40 5.92
CA GLU A 127 9.50 -25.33 4.93
C GLU A 127 10.57 -26.20 4.26
N ARG A 128 11.78 -25.68 4.06
CA ARG A 128 12.91 -26.44 3.47
C ARG A 128 13.55 -27.45 4.42
N LYS A 129 13.26 -27.36 5.72
CA LYS A 129 13.80 -28.25 6.77
C LYS A 129 12.89 -29.44 7.09
N ILE A 130 11.72 -29.52 6.45
CA ILE A 130 10.74 -30.61 6.55
C ILE A 130 10.93 -31.54 5.35
#